data_AF-A0A4Z2C9D7-F1
#
_entry.id   AF-A0A4Z2C9D7-F1
#
_cell.length_a   1.000
_cell.length_b   1.000
_cell.length_c   1.000
_cell.angle_alpha   90.00
_cell.angle_beta   90.00
_cell.angle_gamma   90.00
#
_symmetry.space_group_name_H-M   'P 1'
#
loop_
_entity.id
_entity.type
_entity.pdbx_description
1 polymer ?
#
loop_
_entity_poly.entity_id
_entity_poly.type
_entity_poly.pdbx_seq_one_letter_code
_entity_poly.pdbx_strand_id
1 'polypeptide(L)'
;MFRNVFGRVLTVNNRILRYGIKVPFVERVPAALPSVRNFSDTKEEVPHSFDTSLLQFLVCPLSKKPLRYEPETNELINEELGIAYPITDGIPNMIPQEARLFQKDANTSTAPTQE
;
A
#
# COMPACT_ATOMS: atom_id res chain seq x y z
N MET A 1 -1.36 47.60 12.41
CA MET A 1 -0.95 48.79 11.63
C MET A 1 -1.27 48.53 10.17
N PHE A 2 -2.37 49.12 9.70
CA PHE A 2 -2.74 49.17 8.29
C PHE A 2 -1.63 49.86 7.49
N ARG A 3 -1.40 49.40 6.24
CA ARG A 3 -1.28 50.27 5.05
C ARG A 3 -0.94 49.46 3.80
N ASN A 4 -2.00 49.21 3.02
CA ASN A 4 -1.90 49.19 1.57
C ASN A 4 -1.35 50.55 1.09
N VAL A 5 -0.38 50.52 0.17
CA VAL A 5 -0.08 51.67 -0.70
C VAL A 5 0.03 51.15 -2.13
N PHE A 6 -1.07 51.35 -2.87
CA PHE A 6 -1.10 51.32 -4.33
C PHE A 6 -0.03 52.27 -4.90
N GLY A 7 0.81 51.77 -5.80
CA GLY A 7 1.89 52.53 -6.40
C GLY A 7 2.05 52.24 -7.89
N ARG A 8 1.25 52.93 -8.70
CA ARG A 8 1.53 53.42 -10.06
C ARG A 8 2.09 52.44 -11.10
N VAL A 9 1.17 52.07 -11.99
CA VAL A 9 1.37 51.95 -13.45
C VAL A 9 2.36 52.99 -13.98
N LEU A 10 3.41 52.52 -14.65
CA LEU A 10 4.09 53.28 -15.71
C LEU A 10 4.31 52.36 -16.92
N THR A 11 3.54 52.65 -17.96
CA THR A 11 3.72 52.23 -19.34
C THR A 11 5.13 52.57 -19.81
N VAL A 12 5.89 51.58 -20.28
CA VAL A 12 6.91 51.81 -21.31
C VAL A 12 6.83 50.69 -22.34
N ASN A 13 6.24 51.02 -23.47
CA ASN A 13 6.32 50.27 -24.70
C ASN A 13 7.78 50.18 -25.16
N ASN A 14 8.29 48.99 -25.48
CA ASN A 14 9.29 48.93 -26.54
C ASN A 14 9.19 47.65 -27.38
N ARG A 15 9.03 47.90 -28.67
CA ARG A 15 8.88 46.95 -29.75
C ARG A 15 10.12 46.07 -29.85
N ILE A 16 9.95 44.75 -29.79
CA ILE A 16 10.95 43.84 -30.35
C ILE A 16 10.24 42.90 -31.33
N LEU A 17 10.30 43.39 -32.57
CA LEU A 17 10.46 42.67 -33.83
C LEU A 17 9.73 41.34 -34.00
N ARG A 18 8.68 41.44 -34.83
CA ARG A 18 8.08 40.36 -35.58
C ARG A 18 9.14 39.66 -36.46
N TYR A 19 9.75 38.60 -35.93
CA TYR A 19 10.32 37.57 -36.78
C TYR A 19 9.23 36.53 -37.05
N GLY A 20 8.55 36.71 -38.19
CA GLY A 20 7.55 35.79 -38.68
C GLY A 20 8.20 34.49 -39.11
N ILE A 21 8.21 33.50 -38.23
CA ILE A 21 8.43 32.11 -38.63
C ILE A 21 7.10 31.64 -39.24
N LYS A 22 7.03 31.64 -40.59
CA LYS A 22 5.99 30.92 -41.33
C LYS A 22 6.24 29.42 -41.12
N VAL A 23 5.72 28.85 -40.03
CA VAL A 23 5.57 27.40 -39.95
C VAL A 23 4.39 27.01 -40.84
N PRO A 24 4.53 26.03 -41.77
CA PRO A 24 3.36 25.46 -42.40
C PRO A 24 2.52 24.83 -41.29
N PHE A 25 1.28 25.29 -41.20
CA PHE A 25 0.24 24.68 -40.39
C PHE A 25 0.06 23.24 -40.88
N VAL A 26 0.82 22.32 -40.28
CA VAL A 26 0.55 20.88 -40.42
C VAL A 26 -0.72 20.66 -39.61
N GLU A 27 -1.83 20.54 -40.33
CA GLU A 27 -3.12 20.17 -39.78
C GLU A 27 -2.95 18.83 -39.06
N ARG A 28 -2.81 18.86 -37.73
CA ARG A 28 -2.89 17.65 -36.92
C ARG A 28 -4.30 17.11 -37.06
N VAL A 29 -4.42 16.06 -37.86
CA VAL A 29 -5.53 15.11 -37.77
C VAL A 29 -5.63 14.68 -36.30
N PRO A 30 -6.79 14.78 -35.64
CA PRO A 30 -6.97 14.21 -34.32
C PRO A 30 -6.91 12.69 -34.48
N ALA A 31 -5.74 12.10 -34.24
CA ALA A 31 -5.67 10.69 -33.93
C ALA A 31 -6.56 10.49 -32.71
N ALA A 32 -7.65 9.75 -32.90
CA ALA A 32 -8.54 9.32 -31.83
C ALA A 32 -7.70 8.86 -30.64
N LEU A 33 -7.91 9.49 -29.49
CA LEU A 33 -7.30 9.07 -28.24
C LEU A 33 -7.58 7.57 -28.07
N PRO A 34 -6.57 6.73 -27.81
CA PRO A 34 -6.85 5.37 -27.40
C PRO A 34 -7.68 5.45 -26.12
N SER A 35 -8.88 4.87 -26.16
CA SER A 35 -9.73 4.72 -24.99
C SER A 35 -8.91 3.98 -23.92
N VAL A 36 -8.53 4.72 -22.88
CA VAL A 36 -7.87 4.16 -21.70
C VAL A 36 -8.88 3.21 -21.08
N ARG A 37 -8.65 1.91 -21.23
CA ARG A 37 -9.43 0.91 -20.50
C ARG A 37 -9.20 1.19 -19.02
N ASN A 38 -10.26 1.57 -18.31
CA ASN A 38 -10.19 1.66 -16.86
C ASN A 38 -9.89 0.25 -16.33
N PHE A 39 -8.73 0.09 -15.70
CA PHE A 39 -8.26 -1.18 -15.13
C PHE A 39 -9.04 -1.62 -13.89
N SER A 40 -10.04 -0.86 -13.46
CA SER A 40 -10.95 -1.24 -12.39
C SER A 40 -12.02 -2.19 -12.92
N ASP A 41 -11.60 -3.36 -13.39
CA ASP A 41 -12.51 -4.42 -13.78
C ASP A 41 -12.72 -5.38 -12.60
N THR A 42 -13.99 -5.45 -12.19
CA THR A 42 -14.65 -6.47 -11.38
C THR A 42 -14.10 -6.72 -9.97
N LYS A 43 -14.76 -6.11 -8.98
CA LYS A 43 -14.73 -6.54 -7.58
C LYS A 43 -15.50 -7.86 -7.46
N GLU A 44 -14.85 -8.98 -7.72
CA GLU A 44 -15.33 -10.29 -7.29
C GLU A 44 -15.26 -10.33 -5.76
N GLU A 45 -16.41 -10.20 -5.10
CA GLU A 45 -16.53 -10.39 -3.64
C GLU A 45 -16.50 -11.88 -3.32
N VAL A 46 -15.36 -12.53 -3.55
CA VAL A 46 -15.08 -13.85 -2.98
C VAL A 46 -14.33 -13.58 -1.67
N PRO A 47 -14.83 -14.01 -0.49
CA PRO A 47 -14.06 -13.92 0.74
C PRO A 47 -12.75 -14.70 0.57
N HIS A 48 -11.62 -13.99 0.53
CA HIS A 48 -10.31 -14.62 0.39
C HIS A 48 -9.87 -15.12 1.76
N SER A 49 -9.97 -16.44 1.96
CA SER A 49 -9.40 -17.10 3.13
C SER A 49 -7.89 -17.27 2.95
N PHE A 50 -7.13 -17.22 4.05
CA PHE A 50 -5.68 -17.38 4.02
C PHE A 50 -5.27 -18.83 3.70
N ASP A 51 -4.36 -19.01 2.74
CA ASP A 51 -3.83 -20.32 2.38
C ASP A 51 -2.65 -20.73 3.28
N THR A 52 -2.85 -21.78 4.07
CA THR A 52 -1.83 -22.32 4.98
C THR A 52 -0.64 -22.94 4.25
N SER A 53 -0.79 -23.29 2.97
CA SER A 53 0.31 -23.78 2.12
C SER A 53 1.43 -22.74 1.94
N LEU A 54 1.12 -21.46 2.15
CA LEU A 54 2.07 -20.35 2.08
C LEU A 54 2.98 -20.26 3.31
N LEU A 55 2.61 -20.88 4.43
CA LEU A 55 3.38 -20.82 5.68
C LEU A 55 4.81 -21.34 5.51
N GLN A 56 5.03 -22.28 4.59
CA GLN A 56 6.37 -22.81 4.29
C GLN A 56 7.33 -21.77 3.69
N PHE A 57 6.80 -20.71 3.07
CA PHE A 57 7.59 -19.63 2.46
C PHE A 57 7.58 -18.36 3.32
N LEU A 58 6.72 -18.28 4.32
CA LEU A 58 6.45 -17.07 5.08
C LEU A 58 7.25 -17.05 6.38
N VAL A 59 7.95 -15.94 6.64
CA VAL A 59 8.80 -15.76 7.82
C VAL A 59 8.51 -14.43 8.51
N CYS A 60 8.80 -14.35 9.81
CA CYS A 60 8.67 -13.11 10.58
C CYS A 60 9.62 -12.01 10.04
N PRO A 61 9.17 -10.75 9.86
CA PRO A 61 10.01 -9.68 9.36
C PRO A 61 11.14 -9.32 10.34
N LEU A 62 10.94 -9.55 11.65
CA LEU A 62 11.89 -9.24 12.71
C LEU A 62 12.87 -10.39 12.97
N SER A 63 12.38 -11.59 13.31
CA SER A 63 13.24 -12.71 13.70
C SER A 63 13.69 -13.61 12.54
N LYS A 64 13.07 -13.46 11.35
CA LYS A 64 13.30 -14.33 10.18
C LYS A 64 12.98 -15.81 10.42
N LYS A 65 12.21 -16.12 11.46
CA LYS A 65 11.76 -17.47 11.81
C LYS A 65 10.41 -17.81 11.15
N PRO A 66 10.08 -19.09 11.01
CA PRO A 66 8.74 -19.51 10.59
C PRO A 66 7.66 -19.01 11.55
N LEU A 67 6.48 -18.78 11.01
CA LEU A 67 5.29 -18.33 11.75
C LEU A 67 4.27 -19.46 11.88
N ARG A 68 3.51 -19.47 12.97
CA ARG A 68 2.40 -20.40 13.19
C ARG A 68 1.08 -19.71 12.86
N TYR A 69 0.24 -20.32 12.04
CA TYR A 69 -1.09 -19.81 11.77
C TYR A 69 -2.08 -20.26 12.84
N GLU A 70 -2.92 -19.33 13.30
CA GLU A 70 -4.05 -19.58 14.20
C GLU A 70 -5.37 -19.33 13.44
N PRO A 71 -6.13 -20.38 13.08
CA PRO A 71 -7.37 -20.23 12.32
C PRO A 71 -8.49 -19.57 13.11
N GLU A 72 -8.48 -19.69 14.45
CA GLU A 72 -9.50 -19.11 15.31
C GLU A 72 -9.47 -17.58 15.31
N THR A 73 -8.26 -16.99 15.38
CA THR A 73 -8.08 -15.54 15.38
C THR A 73 -7.70 -14.96 14.02
N ASN A 74 -7.41 -15.82 13.02
CA ASN A 74 -6.83 -15.45 11.72
C ASN A 74 -5.55 -14.62 11.89
N GLU A 75 -4.62 -15.11 12.70
CA GLU A 75 -3.36 -14.44 13.01
C GLU A 75 -2.15 -15.35 12.74
N LEU A 76 -1.00 -14.73 12.49
CA LEU A 76 0.29 -15.38 12.35
C LEU A 76 1.14 -15.09 13.58
N ILE A 77 1.38 -16.13 14.36
CA ILE A 77 2.02 -16.05 15.67
C ILE A 77 3.51 -16.34 15.53
N ASN A 78 4.31 -15.48 16.15
CA ASN A 78 5.71 -15.70 16.43
C ASN A 78 5.87 -16.06 17.92
N GLU A 79 6.22 -17.31 18.20
CA GLU A 79 6.37 -17.79 19.58
C GLU A 79 7.63 -17.28 20.28
N GLU A 80 8.69 -16.96 19.55
CA GLU A 80 9.94 -16.46 20.14
C GLU A 80 9.79 -15.03 20.65
N LEU A 81 9.10 -14.18 19.87
CA LEU A 81 8.89 -12.78 20.20
C LEU A 81 7.60 -12.54 20.98
N GLY A 82 6.69 -13.52 21.04
CA GLY A 82 5.38 -13.36 21.67
C GLY A 82 4.52 -12.30 20.97
N ILE A 83 4.54 -12.27 19.65
CA ILE A 83 3.76 -11.32 18.84
C ILE A 83 2.91 -12.05 17.79
N ALA A 84 1.81 -11.44 17.40
CA ALA A 84 0.89 -11.93 16.40
C ALA A 84 0.61 -10.87 15.32
N TYR A 85 0.66 -11.28 14.06
CA TYR A 85 0.33 -10.47 12.89
C TYR A 85 -1.08 -10.80 12.41
N PRO A 86 -2.02 -9.83 12.34
CA PRO A 86 -3.38 -10.10 11.88
C PRO A 86 -3.44 -10.33 10.37
N ILE A 87 -4.41 -11.14 9.94
CA ILE A 87 -4.71 -11.35 8.52
C ILE A 87 -6.04 -10.68 8.18
N THR A 88 -6.08 -9.88 7.13
CA THR A 88 -7.28 -9.16 6.66
C THR A 88 -7.47 -9.43 5.18
N ASP A 89 -8.66 -9.90 4.79
CA ASP A 89 -8.98 -10.31 3.40
C ASP A 89 -7.98 -11.32 2.81
N GLY A 90 -7.49 -12.24 3.66
CA GLY A 90 -6.48 -13.23 3.28
C GLY A 90 -5.06 -12.66 3.10
N ILE A 91 -4.87 -11.37 3.35
CA ILE A 91 -3.58 -10.67 3.23
C ILE A 91 -2.97 -10.49 4.64
N PRO A 92 -1.80 -11.08 4.91
CA PRO A 92 -1.08 -10.88 6.17
C PRO A 92 -0.60 -9.44 6.35
N ASN A 93 -0.95 -8.81 7.46
CA ASN A 93 -0.41 -7.52 7.84
C ASN A 93 0.91 -7.68 8.61
N MET A 94 2.02 -7.62 7.88
CA MET A 94 3.36 -7.88 8.40
C MET A 94 4.10 -6.60 8.85
N ILE A 95 3.37 -5.58 9.32
CA ILE A 95 3.94 -4.34 9.84
C ILE A 95 4.34 -4.54 11.31
N PRO A 96 5.64 -4.43 11.68
CA PRO A 96 6.10 -4.65 13.05
C PRO A 96 5.39 -3.81 14.13
N GLN A 97 4.99 -2.59 13.79
CA GLN A 97 4.32 -1.65 14.68
C GLN A 97 2.85 -2.01 14.94
N GLU A 98 2.23 -2.77 14.05
CA GLU A 98 0.83 -3.20 14.17
C GLU A 98 0.69 -4.62 14.73
N ALA A 99 1.83 -5.31 14.93
CA ALA A 99 1.86 -6.60 15.58
C ALA A 99 1.29 -6.51 17.00
N ARG A 100 0.37 -7.42 17.33
CA ARG A 100 -0.22 -7.52 18.66
C ARG A 100 0.65 -8.37 19.56
N LEU A 101 0.68 -8.05 20.86
CA LEU A 101 1.30 -8.92 21.85
C LEU A 101 0.44 -10.17 22.02
N PHE A 102 1.09 -11.32 21.95
CA PHE A 102 0.49 -12.64 22.14
C PHE A 102 1.12 -13.29 23.37
N GLN A 103 0.34 -13.50 24.43
CA GLN A 103 0.78 -14.26 25.60
C GLN A 103 0.53 -15.74 25.35
N LYS A 104 1.59 -16.53 25.33
CA LYS A 104 1.50 -17.99 25.35
C LYS A 104 1.25 -18.42 26.79
N ASP A 105 0.05 -18.88 27.11
CA ASP A 105 -0.23 -19.48 28.41
C ASP A 105 0.67 -20.72 28.58
N ALA A 106 1.58 -20.68 29.54
CA ALA A 106 2.59 -21.71 29.80
C ALA A 106 2.03 -23.06 30.32
N ASN A 107 0.74 -23.33 30.14
CA ASN A 107 0.05 -24.54 30.61
C ASN A 107 -0.23 -25.52 29.47
N THR A 108 0.77 -25.85 28.65
CA THR A 108 0.74 -27.07 27.84
C THR A 108 1.50 -28.15 28.62
N SER A 109 0.75 -28.89 29.44
CA SER A 109 1.25 -29.99 30.25
C SER A 109 2.09 -30.96 29.44
N THR A 110 3.33 -31.12 29.86
CA THR A 110 4.02 -32.41 29.85
C THR A 110 3.07 -33.46 30.42
N ALA A 111 2.63 -34.42 29.61
CA ALA A 111 2.15 -35.72 30.09
C ALA A 111 2.81 -36.81 29.23
N PRO A 112 3.70 -37.60 29.84
CA PRO A 112 3.46 -39.04 29.90
C PRO A 112 3.78 -39.55 31.32
N THR A 113 2.96 -40.37 31.97
CA THR A 113 2.91 -41.82 31.73
C THR A 113 1.73 -42.38 32.54
N GLN A 114 0.88 -43.15 31.87
CA GLN A 114 -0.02 -44.11 32.49
C GLN A 114 0.77 -45.41 32.70
N GLU A 115 0.89 -45.87 33.95
CA GLU A 115 0.93 -47.30 34.32
C GLU A 115 0.42 -47.46 35.76
#